data_AF-A0AAD5YMC6-F1
#
_entry.id   AF-A0AAD5YMC6-F1
#
_cell.length_a   1.000
_cell.length_b   1.000
_cell.length_c   1.000
_cell.angle_alpha   90.00
_cell.angle_beta   90.00
_cell.angle_gamma   90.00
#
_symmetry.space_group_name_H-M   'P 1'
#
loop_
_entity.id
_entity.type
_entity.pdbx_description
1 polymer ?
#
loop_
_entity_poly.entity_id
_entity_poly.type
_entity_poly.pdbx_seq_one_letter_code
_entity_poly.pdbx_strand_id
1 'polypeptide(L)'
;MALATFSSTSNRTSKSPDGIRPKRADDRIPRSPSRSASLSTPDYERDTDVRDERSMLAYFRTQVNFLRVRLGRRDARLREAEESRSEMQARYRQRLRRAEETIQRQNQSISDLQQEIVGLQHHLAASEALLQTRTAELQDAQTYLTLTDTHSHADILRLVEDINNTVFQSSAAIADALVDISRWEDKHARDYDMTTGTRDKVVHDLGEPLVVLLESRDHSRDPICIQIALQAYMTHFARWLATTWNPIAPDEPENIFNRVEKEMRRKVSQALWAG
;
A
#
# COMPACT_ATOMS: atom_id res chain seq x y z
N MET A 1 23.41 8.72 3.55
CA MET A 1 23.38 7.48 4.35
C MET A 1 23.84 6.35 3.45
N ALA A 2 25.05 5.88 3.67
CA ALA A 2 25.78 4.96 2.81
C ALA A 2 25.47 3.51 3.17
N LEU A 3 25.25 2.64 2.17
CA LEU A 3 25.57 1.22 2.30
C LEU A 3 26.09 0.69 0.97
N ALA A 4 27.34 0.24 1.03
CA ALA A 4 28.05 -0.55 0.05
C ALA A 4 27.70 -2.02 0.20
N THR A 5 27.76 -2.81 -0.87
CA THR A 5 28.12 -4.25 -0.87
C THR A 5 28.54 -4.62 -2.31
N PHE A 6 29.82 -4.92 -2.57
CA PHE A 6 30.58 -6.17 -2.38
C PHE A 6 30.44 -7.21 -3.52
N SER A 7 31.40 -7.14 -4.45
CA SER A 7 32.25 -8.23 -5.01
C SER A 7 31.68 -9.64 -5.24
N SER A 8 31.81 -10.14 -6.47
CA SER A 8 32.36 -11.50 -6.68
C SER A 8 32.91 -11.70 -8.10
N THR A 9 34.22 -11.65 -8.20
CA THR A 9 35.04 -12.22 -9.27
C THR A 9 35.12 -13.73 -9.09
N SER A 10 34.91 -14.51 -10.16
CA SER A 10 35.35 -15.91 -10.17
C SER A 10 35.95 -16.31 -11.51
N ASN A 11 37.28 -16.37 -11.48
CA ASN A 11 38.15 -17.10 -12.38
C ASN A 11 37.77 -18.59 -12.39
N ARG A 12 37.72 -19.24 -13.56
CA ARG A 12 38.07 -20.66 -13.63
C ARG A 12 38.70 -21.07 -14.95
N THR A 13 39.94 -21.49 -14.79
CA THR A 13 40.86 -22.14 -15.70
C THR A 13 40.50 -23.62 -15.88
N SER A 14 40.69 -24.14 -17.10
CA SER A 14 41.03 -25.56 -17.37
C SER A 14 41.69 -25.57 -18.76
N LYS A 15 43.02 -25.70 -18.93
CA LYS A 15 43.94 -26.83 -18.66
C LYS A 15 43.46 -28.17 -19.22
N SER A 16 43.99 -28.48 -20.40
CA SER A 16 44.24 -29.81 -20.97
C SER A 16 45.03 -30.70 -20.00
N PRO A 17 44.89 -32.05 -20.04
CA PRO A 17 45.98 -32.83 -20.65
C PRO A 17 45.58 -34.20 -21.28
N ASP A 18 46.57 -34.79 -21.98
CA ASP A 18 46.78 -36.21 -22.29
C ASP A 18 45.78 -36.90 -23.26
N GLY A 19 46.16 -37.52 -24.38
CA GLY A 19 47.41 -38.19 -24.71
C GLY A 19 47.29 -39.69 -24.45
N ILE A 20 46.76 -40.49 -25.38
CA ILE A 20 47.03 -41.94 -25.49
C ILE A 20 46.99 -42.35 -26.97
N ARG A 21 48.09 -42.98 -27.36
CA ARG A 21 48.41 -43.64 -28.61
C ARG A 21 48.18 -45.15 -28.43
N PRO A 22 47.90 -45.92 -29.50
CA PRO A 22 48.73 -47.10 -29.77
C PRO A 22 49.12 -47.13 -31.26
N LYS A 23 50.37 -47.30 -31.73
CA LYS A 23 51.47 -48.26 -31.54
C LYS A 23 51.18 -49.71 -32.00
N ARG A 24 51.87 -50.06 -33.12
CA ARG A 24 52.45 -51.36 -33.54
C ARG A 24 51.47 -52.37 -34.18
N ALA A 25 51.84 -53.23 -35.13
CA ALA A 25 53.12 -53.77 -35.63
C ALA A 25 52.93 -54.12 -37.14
N ASP A 26 53.84 -53.88 -38.08
CA ASP A 26 55.14 -54.52 -38.33
C ASP A 26 55.13 -56.04 -38.13
N ASP A 27 55.10 -56.81 -39.22
CA ASP A 27 55.86 -58.06 -39.29
C ASP A 27 56.21 -58.48 -40.72
N ARG A 28 57.47 -58.88 -40.83
CA ARG A 28 58.25 -59.19 -42.03
C ARG A 28 58.16 -60.69 -42.38
N ILE A 29 58.11 -60.97 -43.69
CA ILE A 29 58.76 -62.03 -44.50
C ILE A 29 59.60 -63.07 -43.70
N PRO A 30 59.55 -64.40 -43.97
CA PRO A 30 60.53 -65.02 -44.89
C PRO A 30 60.16 -66.31 -45.66
N ARG A 31 60.69 -66.35 -46.90
CA ARG A 31 61.54 -67.39 -47.53
C ARG A 31 61.03 -68.83 -47.75
N SER A 32 61.14 -69.25 -49.00
CA SER A 32 61.40 -70.62 -49.47
C SER A 32 62.66 -71.25 -48.82
N PRO A 33 62.79 -72.60 -48.81
CA PRO A 33 63.90 -73.17 -49.58
C PRO A 33 63.65 -74.55 -50.23
N SER A 34 64.39 -74.71 -51.32
CA SER A 34 64.83 -75.87 -52.12
C SER A 34 64.95 -77.25 -51.44
N ARG A 35 64.63 -78.34 -52.17
CA ARG A 35 65.58 -79.44 -52.50
C ARG A 35 65.01 -80.55 -53.41
N SER A 36 65.87 -80.91 -54.37
CA SER A 36 66.01 -82.11 -55.24
C SER A 36 65.45 -83.46 -54.76
N ALA A 37 64.96 -84.31 -55.69
CA ALA A 37 65.68 -85.48 -56.25
C ALA A 37 64.78 -86.49 -57.03
N SER A 38 65.28 -86.86 -58.22
CA SER A 38 65.29 -88.20 -58.89
C SER A 38 64.06 -89.12 -59.07
N LEU A 39 63.85 -89.46 -60.36
CA LEU A 39 63.65 -90.76 -61.03
C LEU A 39 62.39 -91.64 -60.85
N SER A 40 61.98 -92.14 -62.03
CA SER A 40 61.28 -93.40 -62.38
C SER A 40 59.73 -93.42 -62.41
N THR A 41 59.23 -93.58 -63.64
CA THR A 41 57.94 -94.19 -64.04
C THR A 41 57.89 -95.69 -63.68
N PRO A 42 56.75 -96.43 -63.68
CA PRO A 42 55.48 -96.20 -64.41
C PRO A 42 54.15 -96.48 -63.64
N ASP A 43 53.02 -96.15 -64.30
CA ASP A 43 51.66 -96.71 -64.10
C ASP A 43 50.96 -96.57 -62.73
N TYR A 44 50.58 -95.34 -62.32
CA TYR A 44 49.60 -95.12 -61.24
C TYR A 44 48.79 -93.81 -61.36
N GLU A 45 48.42 -93.39 -62.58
CA GLU A 45 47.80 -92.07 -62.86
C GLU A 45 46.28 -91.96 -62.59
N ARG A 46 45.67 -92.83 -61.77
CA ARG A 46 44.25 -92.68 -61.37
C ARG A 46 43.97 -92.60 -59.86
N ASP A 47 44.95 -92.90 -59.00
CA ASP A 47 44.71 -92.97 -57.54
C ASP A 47 45.43 -91.86 -56.74
N THR A 48 46.49 -91.24 -57.27
CA THR A 48 47.14 -90.06 -56.68
C THR A 48 46.31 -88.78 -56.90
N ASP A 49 45.66 -88.66 -58.06
CA ASP A 49 44.76 -87.56 -58.40
C ASP A 49 43.56 -87.51 -57.44
N VAL A 50 42.97 -88.68 -57.13
CA VAL A 50 41.88 -88.81 -56.14
C VAL A 50 42.35 -88.50 -54.71
N ARG A 51 43.62 -88.76 -54.36
CA ARG A 51 44.18 -88.46 -53.03
C ARG A 51 44.51 -86.97 -52.87
N ASP A 52 44.99 -86.32 -53.91
CA ASP A 52 45.27 -84.89 -53.94
C ASP A 52 43.97 -84.07 -53.98
N GLU A 53 42.96 -84.51 -54.74
CA GLU A 53 41.61 -83.93 -54.70
C GLU A 53 40.97 -84.05 -53.32
N ARG A 54 41.07 -85.21 -52.66
CA ARG A 54 40.56 -85.39 -51.29
C ARG A 54 41.25 -84.49 -50.28
N SER A 55 42.57 -84.29 -50.42
CA SER A 55 43.34 -83.38 -49.56
C SER A 55 42.96 -81.91 -49.81
N MET A 56 42.73 -81.55 -51.07
CA MET A 56 42.26 -80.23 -51.47
C MET A 56 40.84 -79.95 -50.97
N LEU A 57 39.92 -80.92 -51.08
CA LEU A 57 38.56 -80.81 -50.54
C LEU A 57 38.56 -80.73 -49.01
N ALA A 58 39.44 -81.48 -48.32
CA ALA A 58 39.60 -81.37 -46.88
C ALA A 58 40.09 -79.96 -46.48
N TYR A 59 41.03 -79.38 -47.23
CA TYR A 59 41.50 -78.00 -47.05
C TYR A 59 40.41 -76.96 -47.32
N PHE A 60 39.64 -77.09 -48.40
CA PHE A 60 38.51 -76.20 -48.66
C PHE A 60 37.44 -76.31 -47.58
N ARG A 61 37.16 -77.52 -47.08
CA ARG A 61 36.20 -77.74 -46.01
C ARG A 61 36.65 -77.08 -44.69
N THR A 62 37.94 -77.15 -44.36
CA THR A 62 38.48 -76.45 -43.17
C THR A 62 38.45 -74.93 -43.36
N GLN A 63 38.77 -74.41 -44.55
CA GLN A 63 38.64 -72.97 -44.85
C GLN A 63 37.18 -72.49 -44.76
N VAL A 64 36.23 -73.23 -45.34
CA VAL A 64 34.80 -72.90 -45.26
C VAL A 64 34.32 -72.91 -43.81
N ASN A 65 34.72 -73.91 -43.01
CA ASN A 65 34.41 -73.95 -41.58
C ASN A 65 35.04 -72.79 -40.81
N PHE A 66 36.29 -72.43 -41.09
CA PHE A 66 36.96 -71.28 -40.47
C PHE A 66 36.25 -69.96 -40.79
N LEU A 67 35.89 -69.75 -42.06
CA LEU A 67 35.13 -68.57 -42.48
C LEU A 67 33.74 -68.52 -41.86
N ARG A 68 33.05 -69.66 -41.76
CA ARG A 68 31.75 -69.77 -41.09
C ARG A 68 31.85 -69.39 -39.61
N VAL A 69 32.86 -69.87 -38.89
CA VAL A 69 33.10 -69.49 -37.49
C VAL A 69 33.45 -68.00 -37.37
N ARG A 70 34.26 -67.47 -38.29
CA ARG A 70 34.64 -66.05 -38.31
C ARG A 70 33.45 -65.13 -38.60
N LEU A 71 32.56 -65.53 -39.50
CA LEU A 71 31.30 -64.84 -39.77
C LEU A 71 30.39 -64.89 -38.54
N GLY A 72 30.18 -66.06 -37.94
CA GLY A 72 29.39 -66.18 -36.72
C GLY A 72 29.91 -65.31 -35.56
N ARG A 73 31.23 -65.19 -35.39
CA ARG A 73 31.84 -64.27 -34.41
C ARG A 73 31.61 -62.80 -34.73
N ARG A 74 31.61 -62.42 -36.01
CA ARG A 74 31.31 -61.04 -36.44
C ARG A 74 29.83 -60.72 -36.24
N ASP A 75 28.95 -61.65 -36.60
CA ASP A 75 27.51 -61.48 -36.42
C ASP A 75 27.16 -61.37 -34.93
N ALA A 76 27.80 -62.16 -34.06
CA ALA A 76 27.64 -62.03 -32.61
C ALA A 76 28.08 -60.65 -32.08
N ARG A 77 29.22 -60.13 -32.55
CA ARG A 77 29.70 -58.78 -32.16
C ARG A 77 28.81 -57.66 -32.68
N LEU A 78 28.25 -57.81 -33.88
CA LEU A 78 27.31 -56.83 -34.44
C LEU A 78 26.04 -56.78 -33.60
N ARG A 79 25.48 -57.94 -33.21
CA ARG A 79 24.32 -58.00 -32.31
C ARG A 79 24.60 -57.35 -30.96
N GLU A 80 25.72 -57.68 -30.33
CA GLU A 80 26.11 -57.08 -29.04
C GLU A 80 26.28 -55.56 -29.13
N ALA A 81 26.86 -55.06 -30.23
CA ALA A 81 27.02 -53.63 -30.47
C ALA A 81 25.67 -52.93 -30.74
N GLU A 82 24.76 -53.57 -31.48
CA GLU A 82 23.41 -53.07 -31.74
C GLU A 82 22.57 -53.02 -30.46
N GLU A 83 22.63 -54.07 -29.63
CA GLU A 83 22.00 -54.13 -28.31
C GLU A 83 22.54 -53.02 -27.41
N SER A 84 23.86 -52.89 -27.28
CA SER A 84 24.50 -51.83 -26.49
C SER A 84 24.11 -50.42 -26.97
N ARG A 85 24.02 -50.20 -28.29
CA ARG A 85 23.58 -48.93 -28.87
C ARG A 85 22.11 -48.67 -28.56
N SER A 86 21.25 -49.67 -28.68
CA SER A 86 19.83 -49.59 -28.37
C SER A 86 19.60 -49.25 -26.90
N GLU A 87 20.29 -49.93 -25.98
CA GLU A 87 20.25 -49.66 -24.55
C GLU A 87 20.71 -48.24 -24.23
N MET A 88 21.84 -47.82 -24.82
CA MET A 88 22.37 -46.48 -24.62
C MET A 88 21.38 -45.42 -25.11
N GLN A 89 20.77 -45.61 -26.29
CA GLN A 89 19.73 -44.73 -26.81
C GLN A 89 18.50 -44.69 -25.90
N ALA A 90 18.06 -45.83 -25.37
CA ALA A 90 16.95 -45.90 -24.43
C ALA A 90 17.25 -45.10 -23.13
N ARG A 91 18.46 -45.25 -22.58
CA ARG A 91 18.91 -44.49 -21.40
C ARG A 91 18.95 -42.98 -21.67
N TYR A 92 19.45 -42.55 -22.83
CA TYR A 92 19.47 -41.13 -23.19
C TYR A 92 18.06 -40.57 -23.34
N ARG A 93 17.16 -41.29 -24.01
CA ARG A 93 15.74 -40.89 -24.13
C ARG A 93 15.07 -40.78 -22.77
N GLN A 94 15.34 -41.71 -21.85
CA GLN A 94 14.79 -41.65 -20.50
C GLN A 94 15.32 -40.45 -19.72
N ARG A 95 16.61 -40.13 -19.83
CA ARG A 95 17.21 -38.95 -19.19
C ARG A 95 16.64 -37.66 -19.75
N LEU A 96 16.46 -37.58 -21.07
CA LEU A 96 15.87 -36.42 -21.73
C LEU A 96 14.45 -36.17 -21.24
N ARG A 97 13.59 -37.21 -21.22
CA ARG A 97 12.23 -37.11 -20.69
C ARG A 97 12.19 -36.61 -19.25
N ARG A 98 13.04 -37.15 -18.38
CA ARG A 98 13.12 -36.71 -16.97
C ARG A 98 13.54 -35.23 -16.85
N ALA A 99 14.48 -34.80 -17.68
CA ALA A 99 14.91 -33.40 -17.71
C ALA A 99 13.78 -32.49 -18.20
N GLU A 100 13.08 -32.87 -19.27
CA GLU A 100 11.92 -32.16 -19.82
C GLU A 100 10.79 -32.03 -18.77
N GLU A 101 10.45 -33.13 -18.09
CA GLU A 101 9.46 -33.11 -17.00
C GLU A 101 9.86 -32.16 -15.86
N THR A 102 11.16 -32.13 -15.52
CA THR A 102 11.68 -31.26 -14.45
C THR A 102 11.58 -29.79 -14.87
N ILE A 103 11.98 -29.46 -16.10
CA ILE A 103 11.87 -28.10 -16.65
C ILE A 103 10.41 -27.68 -16.70
N GLN A 104 9.50 -28.57 -17.11
CA GLN A 104 8.08 -28.26 -17.17
C GLN A 104 7.50 -27.96 -15.79
N ARG A 105 7.84 -28.76 -14.77
CA ARG A 105 7.41 -28.50 -13.38
C ARG A 105 7.98 -27.18 -12.84
N GLN A 106 9.24 -26.89 -13.13
CA GLN A 106 9.86 -25.63 -12.73
C GLN A 106 9.20 -24.43 -13.41
N ASN A 107 8.90 -24.52 -14.70
CA ASN A 107 8.22 -23.45 -15.43
C ASN A 107 6.80 -23.21 -14.91
N GLN A 108 6.07 -24.28 -14.55
CA GLN A 108 4.76 -24.15 -13.90
C GLN A 108 4.90 -23.43 -12.55
N SER A 109 5.84 -23.85 -11.70
CA SER A 109 6.08 -23.20 -10.41
C SER A 109 6.50 -21.73 -10.55
N ILE A 110 7.32 -21.39 -11.54
CA ILE A 110 7.70 -19.99 -11.82
C ILE A 110 6.47 -19.18 -12.24
N SER A 111 5.62 -19.74 -13.10
CA SER A 111 4.38 -19.08 -13.52
C SER A 111 3.44 -18.84 -12.34
N ASP A 112 3.26 -19.83 -11.47
CA ASP A 112 2.39 -19.72 -10.29
C ASP A 112 2.90 -18.64 -9.32
N LEU A 113 4.20 -18.63 -9.03
CA LEU A 113 4.83 -17.62 -8.17
C LEU A 113 4.75 -16.21 -8.78
N GLN A 114 4.87 -16.09 -10.11
CA GLN A 114 4.70 -14.79 -10.78
C GLN A 114 3.27 -14.26 -10.64
N GLN A 115 2.26 -15.13 -10.77
CA GLN A 115 0.87 -14.75 -10.54
C GLN A 115 0.63 -14.32 -9.09
N GLU A 116 1.23 -15.04 -8.13
CA GLU A 116 1.15 -14.68 -6.71
C GLU A 116 1.78 -13.31 -6.42
N ILE A 117 2.97 -13.04 -6.97
CA ILE A 117 3.64 -11.74 -6.84
C ILE A 117 2.76 -10.61 -7.37
N VAL A 118 2.16 -10.77 -8.55
CA VAL A 118 1.26 -9.77 -9.13
C VAL A 118 0.02 -9.56 -8.25
N GLY A 119 -0.55 -10.65 -7.71
CA GLY A 119 -1.66 -10.59 -6.78
C GLY A 119 -1.32 -9.82 -5.49
N LEU A 120 -0.17 -10.10 -4.89
CA LEU A 120 0.31 -9.41 -3.69
C LEU A 120 0.62 -7.94 -3.95
N GLN A 121 1.21 -7.61 -5.10
CA GLN A 121 1.44 -6.21 -5.49
C GLN A 121 0.13 -5.43 -5.63
N HIS A 122 -0.90 -6.05 -6.23
CA HIS A 122 -2.20 -5.42 -6.35
C HIS A 122 -2.86 -5.20 -4.98
N HIS A 123 -2.77 -6.19 -4.08
CA HIS A 123 -3.30 -6.05 -2.73
C HIS A 123 -2.56 -4.95 -1.94
N LEU A 124 -1.23 -4.86 -2.07
CA LEU A 124 -0.44 -3.83 -1.42
C LEU A 124 -0.86 -2.44 -1.92
N ALA A 125 -0.95 -2.25 -3.24
CA ALA A 125 -1.38 -0.99 -3.83
C ALA A 125 -2.80 -0.59 -3.38
N ALA A 126 -3.73 -1.54 -3.31
CA ALA A 126 -5.09 -1.29 -2.82
C ALA A 126 -5.11 -0.90 -1.33
N SER A 127 -4.29 -1.56 -0.51
CA SER A 127 -4.15 -1.23 0.91
C SER A 127 -3.54 0.15 1.12
N GLU A 128 -2.52 0.52 0.35
CA GLU A 128 -1.90 1.85 0.41
C GLU A 128 -2.89 2.95 0.01
N ALA A 129 -3.66 2.74 -1.05
CA ALA A 129 -4.71 3.68 -1.47
C ALA A 129 -5.75 3.89 -0.35
N LEU A 130 -6.20 2.81 0.29
CA LEU A 130 -7.15 2.89 1.40
C LEU A 130 -6.56 3.64 2.60
N LEU A 131 -5.29 3.37 2.94
CA LEU A 131 -4.60 4.09 4.02
C LEU A 131 -4.47 5.59 3.72
N GLN A 132 -4.17 5.96 2.47
CA GLN A 132 -4.13 7.37 2.06
C GLN A 132 -5.48 8.05 2.22
N THR A 133 -6.57 7.41 1.76
CA THR A 133 -7.93 7.94 1.94
C THR A 133 -8.27 8.13 3.41
N ARG A 134 -8.04 7.12 4.26
CA ARG A 134 -8.30 7.23 5.70
C ARG A 134 -7.46 8.29 6.38
N THR A 135 -6.21 8.47 5.95
CA THR A 135 -5.33 9.51 6.49
C THR A 135 -5.85 10.90 6.12
N ALA A 136 -6.30 11.11 4.88
CA ALA A 136 -6.91 12.36 4.45
C ALA A 136 -8.20 12.65 5.23
N GLU A 137 -9.10 11.66 5.37
CA GLU A 137 -10.33 11.78 6.17
C GLU A 137 -10.03 12.16 7.63
N LEU A 138 -9.01 11.55 8.25
CA LEU A 138 -8.61 11.86 9.62
C LEU A 138 -8.03 13.26 9.74
N GLN A 139 -7.24 13.73 8.76
CA GLN A 139 -6.71 15.09 8.74
C GLN A 139 -7.84 16.12 8.60
N ASP A 140 -8.83 15.86 7.74
CA ASP A 140 -10.00 16.73 7.58
C ASP A 140 -10.83 16.77 8.86
N ALA A 141 -11.08 15.62 9.49
CA ALA A 141 -11.79 15.53 10.76
C ALA A 141 -11.05 16.25 11.89
N GLN A 142 -9.72 16.10 11.96
CA GLN A 142 -8.89 16.80 12.94
C GLN A 142 -8.96 18.32 12.72
N THR A 143 -8.88 18.77 11.48
CA THR A 143 -8.99 20.19 11.12
C THR A 143 -10.36 20.75 11.53
N TYR A 144 -11.43 20.01 11.25
CA TYR A 144 -12.79 20.38 11.65
C TYR A 144 -12.95 20.48 13.17
N LEU A 145 -12.44 19.50 13.93
CA LEU A 145 -12.49 19.52 15.39
C LEU A 145 -11.67 20.67 15.99
N THR A 146 -10.50 20.97 15.42
CA THR A 146 -9.70 22.13 15.87
C THR A 146 -10.35 23.46 15.54
N LEU A 147 -11.20 23.53 14.51
CA LEU A 147 -11.96 24.73 14.18
C LEU A 147 -13.12 24.98 15.15
N THR A 148 -13.68 23.92 15.74
CA THR A 148 -14.80 24.03 16.70
C THR A 148 -14.36 24.43 18.10
N ASP A 149 -13.12 24.11 18.51
CA ASP A 149 -12.56 24.46 19.83
C ASP A 149 -11.55 25.62 19.75
N THR A 150 -11.91 26.72 19.08
CA THR A 150 -11.04 27.92 18.98
C THR A 150 -10.82 28.63 20.31
N HIS A 151 -11.67 28.39 21.30
CA HIS A 151 -11.58 28.98 22.62
C HIS A 151 -11.48 27.88 23.68
N SER A 152 -10.40 27.89 24.45
CA SER A 152 -10.30 27.01 25.60
C SER A 152 -11.33 27.40 26.67
N HIS A 153 -11.67 26.48 27.57
CA HIS A 153 -12.54 26.79 28.71
C HIS A 153 -12.02 28.00 29.52
N ALA A 154 -10.71 28.13 29.66
CA ALA A 154 -10.08 29.26 30.33
C ALA A 154 -10.32 30.58 29.59
N ASP A 155 -10.33 30.58 28.26
CA ASP A 155 -10.61 31.78 27.46
C ASP A 155 -12.07 32.21 27.61
N ILE A 156 -13.00 31.26 27.68
CA ILE A 156 -14.42 31.55 27.92
C ILE A 156 -14.60 32.20 29.31
N LEU A 157 -13.96 31.65 30.34
CA LEU A 157 -14.02 32.24 31.69
C LEU A 157 -13.47 33.67 31.72
N ARG A 158 -12.33 33.91 31.05
CA ARG A 158 -11.74 35.26 30.96
C ARG A 158 -12.65 36.23 30.22
N LEU A 159 -13.27 35.81 29.12
CA LEU A 159 -14.21 36.64 28.38
C LEU A 159 -15.43 37.03 29.24
N VAL A 160 -15.97 36.09 30.02
CA VAL A 160 -17.08 36.37 30.95
C VAL A 160 -16.66 37.33 32.05
N GLU A 161 -15.47 37.16 32.61
CA GLU A 161 -14.90 38.06 33.62
C GLU A 161 -14.71 39.49 33.06
N ASP A 162 -14.18 39.61 31.84
CA ASP A 162 -14.00 40.89 31.16
C ASP A 162 -15.33 41.59 30.88
N ILE A 163 -16.36 40.87 30.46
CA ILE A 163 -17.73 41.41 30.28
C ILE A 163 -18.27 41.91 31.62
N ASN A 164 -18.16 41.12 32.68
CA ASN A 164 -18.64 41.50 34.01
C ASN A 164 -17.93 42.76 34.54
N ASN A 165 -16.60 42.83 34.37
CA ASN A 165 -15.81 44.00 34.73
C ASN A 165 -16.23 45.24 33.92
N THR A 166 -16.47 45.08 32.62
CA THR A 166 -16.91 46.17 31.75
C THR A 166 -18.30 46.68 32.14
N VAL A 167 -19.24 45.78 32.42
CA VAL A 167 -20.59 46.14 32.92
C VAL A 167 -20.47 46.89 34.25
N PHE A 168 -19.66 46.38 35.19
CA PHE A 168 -19.45 47.01 36.48
C PHE A 168 -18.90 48.43 36.36
N GLN A 169 -17.81 48.60 35.60
CA GLN A 169 -17.13 49.89 35.42
C GLN A 169 -17.99 50.90 34.65
N SER A 170 -18.65 50.45 33.58
CA SER A 170 -19.52 51.31 32.76
C SER A 170 -20.73 51.78 33.55
N SER A 171 -21.35 50.90 34.34
CA SER A 171 -22.48 51.26 35.19
C SER A 171 -22.09 52.27 36.27
N ALA A 172 -20.91 52.12 36.88
CA ALA A 172 -20.38 53.08 37.84
C ALA A 172 -20.19 54.46 37.19
N ALA A 173 -19.50 54.50 36.05
CA ALA A 173 -19.21 55.74 35.34
C ALA A 173 -20.49 56.47 34.88
N ILE A 174 -21.49 55.74 34.40
CA ILE A 174 -22.79 56.33 34.01
C ILE A 174 -23.53 56.86 35.24
N ALA A 175 -23.56 56.10 36.34
CA ALA A 175 -24.25 56.52 37.55
C ALA A 175 -23.64 57.78 38.17
N ASP A 176 -22.31 57.87 38.20
CA ASP A 176 -21.58 59.07 38.65
C ASP A 176 -21.89 60.28 37.77
N ALA A 177 -21.88 60.10 36.44
CA ALA A 177 -22.21 61.17 35.50
C ALA A 177 -23.67 61.66 35.64
N LEU A 178 -24.61 60.76 35.93
CA LEU A 178 -26.02 61.12 36.16
C LEU A 178 -26.19 61.94 37.43
N VAL A 179 -25.44 61.64 38.50
CA VAL A 179 -25.43 62.45 39.73
C VAL A 179 -24.88 63.85 39.48
N ASP A 180 -23.83 63.98 38.66
CA ASP A 180 -23.29 65.29 38.31
C ASP A 180 -24.28 66.13 37.48
N ILE A 181 -25.02 65.48 36.57
CA ILE A 181 -26.09 66.13 35.78
C ILE A 181 -27.25 66.55 36.68
N SER A 182 -27.73 65.68 37.59
CA SER A 182 -28.86 66.01 38.46
C SER A 182 -28.53 67.17 39.41
N ARG A 183 -27.30 67.22 39.93
CA ARG A 183 -26.79 68.36 40.72
C ARG A 183 -26.74 69.67 39.93
N TRP A 184 -26.58 69.58 38.61
CA TRP A 184 -26.57 70.74 37.72
C TRP A 184 -27.99 71.17 37.32
N GLU A 185 -28.92 70.22 37.11
CA GLU A 185 -30.32 70.45 36.77
C GLU A 185 -31.20 70.88 37.95
N ASP A 186 -30.83 70.62 39.21
CA ASP A 186 -31.50 71.22 40.39
C ASP A 186 -31.51 72.77 40.37
N LYS A 187 -30.70 73.41 39.50
CA LYS A 187 -30.74 74.85 39.22
C LYS A 187 -31.74 75.27 38.15
N HIS A 188 -32.26 74.35 37.34
CA HIS A 188 -33.21 74.62 36.26
C HIS A 188 -34.31 73.56 36.28
N ALA A 189 -35.36 73.84 37.07
CA ALA A 189 -36.54 73.01 37.27
C ALA A 189 -36.96 72.24 36.01
N ARG A 190 -37.00 70.90 36.10
CA ARG A 190 -37.62 70.06 35.07
C ARG A 190 -38.72 69.20 35.64
N ASP A 191 -39.91 69.57 35.20
CA ASP A 191 -41.12 68.77 35.09
C ASP A 191 -40.87 67.70 34.01
N TYR A 192 -40.34 66.54 34.40
CA TYR A 192 -40.22 65.38 33.51
C TYR A 192 -41.29 64.37 33.87
N ASP A 193 -42.44 64.46 33.20
CA ASP A 193 -43.52 63.50 33.36
C ASP A 193 -43.08 62.15 32.78
N MET A 194 -42.70 61.23 33.66
CA MET A 194 -42.31 59.89 33.31
C MET A 194 -43.56 59.15 32.82
N THR A 195 -43.77 59.18 31.50
CA THR A 195 -44.90 58.49 30.86
C THR A 195 -45.03 57.05 31.37
N THR A 196 -46.25 56.63 31.73
CA THR A 196 -46.56 55.30 32.29
C THR A 196 -45.93 54.15 31.48
N GLY A 197 -45.89 54.27 30.16
CA GLY A 197 -45.27 53.26 29.28
C GLY A 197 -43.74 53.12 29.39
N THR A 198 -43.03 54.10 29.94
CA THR A 198 -41.59 53.99 30.21
C THR A 198 -41.36 53.21 31.50
N ARG A 199 -42.17 53.48 32.53
CA ARG A 199 -42.15 52.75 33.80
C ARG A 199 -42.42 51.26 33.58
N ASP A 200 -43.48 50.93 32.83
CA ASP A 200 -43.87 49.54 32.58
C ASP A 200 -42.75 48.71 31.91
N LYS A 201 -41.99 49.31 30.99
CA LYS A 201 -40.83 48.66 30.35
C LYS A 201 -39.69 48.42 31.33
N VAL A 202 -39.38 49.40 32.16
CA VAL A 202 -38.30 49.27 33.16
C VAL A 202 -38.69 48.24 34.22
N VAL A 203 -39.96 48.20 34.63
CA VAL A 203 -40.50 47.16 35.53
C VAL A 203 -40.40 45.77 34.90
N HIS A 204 -40.70 45.63 33.62
CA HIS A 204 -40.55 44.36 32.90
C HIS A 204 -39.09 43.86 32.92
N ASP A 205 -38.12 44.75 32.70
CA ASP A 205 -36.71 44.36 32.57
C ASP A 205 -35.95 44.25 33.91
N LEU A 206 -36.31 45.07 34.90
CA LEU A 206 -35.60 45.17 36.19
C LEU A 206 -36.39 44.63 37.39
N GLY A 207 -37.70 44.45 37.23
CA GLY A 207 -38.62 44.08 38.30
C GLY A 207 -39.10 45.27 39.15
N GLU A 208 -40.34 45.17 39.62
CA GLU A 208 -41.00 46.18 40.48
C GLU A 208 -40.16 46.61 41.70
N PRO A 209 -39.49 45.69 42.45
CA PRO A 209 -38.74 46.10 43.65
C PRO A 209 -37.61 47.08 43.36
N LEU A 210 -36.92 46.93 42.23
CA LEU A 210 -35.81 47.80 41.87
C LEU A 210 -36.31 49.17 41.40
N VAL A 211 -37.42 49.20 40.68
CA VAL A 211 -38.07 50.45 40.24
C VAL A 211 -38.56 51.26 41.44
N VAL A 212 -39.21 50.62 42.41
CA VAL A 212 -39.66 51.29 43.65
C VAL A 212 -38.46 51.85 44.45
N LEU A 213 -37.33 51.16 44.47
CA LEU A 213 -36.10 51.66 45.11
C LEU A 213 -35.51 52.86 44.38
N LEU A 214 -35.60 52.90 43.05
CA LEU A 214 -35.19 54.05 42.24
C LEU A 214 -36.13 55.26 42.43
N GLU A 215 -37.44 55.04 42.60
CA GLU A 215 -38.41 56.13 42.80
C GLU A 215 -38.36 56.71 44.23
N SER A 216 -38.03 55.90 45.24
CA SER A 216 -38.18 56.27 46.65
C SER A 216 -36.95 56.92 47.30
N ARG A 217 -35.78 56.84 46.69
CA ARG A 217 -34.52 57.36 47.25
C ARG A 217 -33.99 58.57 46.49
N ASP A 218 -33.36 59.47 47.23
CA ASP A 218 -32.52 60.53 46.67
C ASP A 218 -31.14 59.95 46.31
N HIS A 219 -30.85 59.87 45.02
CA HIS A 219 -29.61 59.30 44.49
C HIS A 219 -28.49 60.34 44.33
N SER A 220 -28.75 61.61 44.63
CA SER A 220 -27.75 62.69 44.47
C SER A 220 -26.52 62.55 45.38
N ARG A 221 -26.64 61.75 46.45
CA ARG A 221 -25.57 61.48 47.43
C ARG A 221 -24.97 60.09 47.32
N ASP A 222 -25.74 59.12 46.85
CA ASP A 222 -25.32 57.73 46.74
C ASP A 222 -25.88 57.10 45.45
N PRO A 223 -25.09 57.06 44.36
CA PRO A 223 -25.53 56.51 43.08
C PRO A 223 -25.66 54.98 43.07
N ILE A 224 -25.43 54.28 44.18
CA ILE A 224 -25.35 52.81 44.20
C ILE A 224 -26.62 52.14 43.66
N CYS A 225 -27.81 52.68 43.93
CA CYS A 225 -29.07 52.14 43.42
C CYS A 225 -29.17 52.27 41.89
N ILE A 226 -28.73 53.41 41.34
CA ILE A 226 -28.65 53.65 39.89
C ILE A 226 -27.63 52.70 39.26
N GLN A 227 -26.45 52.56 39.88
CA GLN A 227 -25.41 51.64 39.41
C GLN A 227 -25.91 50.19 39.38
N ILE A 228 -26.57 49.71 40.43
CA ILE A 228 -27.14 48.35 40.48
C ILE A 228 -28.19 48.15 39.38
N ALA A 229 -29.07 49.15 39.17
CA ALA A 229 -30.07 49.09 38.11
C ALA A 229 -29.44 49.03 36.71
N LEU A 230 -28.41 49.82 36.45
CA LEU A 230 -27.66 49.78 35.19
C LEU A 230 -26.93 48.45 34.99
N GLN A 231 -26.31 47.90 36.03
CA GLN A 231 -25.68 46.58 35.96
C GLN A 231 -26.69 45.51 35.61
N ALA A 232 -27.83 45.47 36.32
CA ALA A 232 -28.90 44.52 36.05
C ALA A 232 -29.41 44.63 34.60
N TYR A 233 -29.65 45.85 34.12
CA TYR A 233 -30.11 46.09 32.75
C TYR A 233 -29.08 45.66 31.70
N MET A 234 -27.81 46.05 31.86
CA MET A 234 -26.74 45.70 30.92
C MET A 234 -26.49 44.19 30.89
N THR A 235 -26.54 43.51 32.04
CA THR A 235 -26.43 42.04 32.10
C THR A 235 -27.63 41.36 31.44
N HIS A 236 -28.85 41.88 31.65
CA HIS A 236 -30.04 41.39 30.97
C HIS A 236 -29.91 41.53 29.44
N PHE A 237 -29.45 42.69 28.97
CA PHE A 237 -29.20 42.93 27.55
C PHE A 237 -28.10 42.02 26.98
N ALA A 238 -27.01 41.81 27.71
CA ALA A 238 -25.93 40.90 27.30
C ALA A 238 -26.42 39.45 27.21
N ARG A 239 -27.28 39.02 28.15
CA ARG A 239 -27.95 37.70 28.10
C ARG A 239 -28.83 37.59 26.87
N TRP A 240 -29.72 38.56 26.64
CA TRP A 240 -30.61 38.56 25.47
C TRP A 240 -29.81 38.51 24.16
N LEU A 241 -28.71 39.27 24.08
CA LEU A 241 -27.82 39.21 22.93
C LEU A 241 -27.25 37.79 22.79
N ALA A 242 -26.68 37.21 23.84
CA ALA A 242 -26.11 35.86 23.81
C ALA A 242 -27.13 34.78 23.42
N THR A 243 -28.38 34.87 23.88
CA THR A 243 -29.44 33.90 23.52
C THR A 243 -29.91 34.09 22.08
N THR A 244 -29.91 35.31 21.55
CA THR A 244 -30.23 35.58 20.14
C THR A 244 -29.29 34.83 19.18
N TRP A 245 -28.02 34.65 19.55
CA TRP A 245 -27.05 33.91 18.73
C TRP A 245 -27.08 32.39 18.96
N ASN A 246 -27.96 31.87 19.84
CA ASN A 246 -28.06 30.44 20.11
C ASN A 246 -29.12 29.77 19.21
N PRO A 247 -28.73 28.98 18.19
CA PRO A 247 -29.67 28.31 17.29
C PRO A 247 -30.42 27.14 17.96
N ILE A 248 -30.01 26.71 19.16
CA ILE A 248 -30.52 25.51 19.84
C ILE A 248 -31.53 25.84 20.94
N ALA A 249 -31.67 27.11 21.34
CA ALA A 249 -32.62 27.49 22.39
C ALA A 249 -34.07 27.22 21.93
N PRO A 250 -34.78 26.24 22.50
CA PRO A 250 -36.07 25.76 21.98
C PRO A 250 -37.25 26.68 22.33
N ASP A 251 -37.04 27.67 23.20
CA ASP A 251 -38.13 28.43 23.84
C ASP A 251 -38.35 29.83 23.27
N GLU A 252 -37.54 30.30 22.31
CA GLU A 252 -37.73 31.61 21.66
C GLU A 252 -38.14 31.48 20.18
N PRO A 253 -39.42 31.73 19.83
CA PRO A 253 -39.98 31.46 18.50
C PRO A 253 -39.46 32.38 17.37
N GLU A 254 -38.62 33.37 17.67
CA GLU A 254 -38.07 34.32 16.69
C GLU A 254 -36.57 34.55 16.87
N ASN A 255 -35.76 33.48 16.81
CA ASN A 255 -34.33 33.69 16.62
C ASN A 255 -34.12 34.47 15.30
N ILE A 256 -33.44 35.62 15.39
CA ILE A 256 -33.12 36.50 14.26
C ILE A 256 -32.37 35.72 13.16
N PHE A 257 -31.60 34.68 13.50
CA PHE A 257 -31.01 33.76 12.53
C PHE A 257 -32.05 33.03 11.70
N ASN A 258 -33.08 32.44 12.32
CA ASN A 258 -34.15 31.77 11.57
C ASN A 258 -34.84 32.74 10.62
N ARG A 259 -34.99 34.01 11.03
CA ARG A 259 -35.57 35.06 10.18
C ARG A 259 -34.65 35.41 9.00
N VAL A 260 -33.35 35.59 9.25
CA VAL A 260 -32.35 35.92 8.23
C VAL A 260 -32.11 34.74 7.28
N GLU A 261 -32.01 33.53 7.81
CA GLU A 261 -31.84 32.29 7.05
C GLU A 261 -33.06 32.03 6.15
N LYS A 262 -34.28 32.17 6.69
CA LYS A 262 -35.52 32.08 5.90
C LYS A 262 -35.52 33.10 4.77
N GLU A 263 -35.06 34.31 5.03
CA GLU A 263 -35.02 35.38 4.03
C GLU A 263 -33.91 35.17 2.99
N MET A 264 -32.75 34.65 3.39
CA MET A 264 -31.69 34.24 2.46
C MET A 264 -32.15 33.07 1.57
N ARG A 265 -32.77 32.02 2.15
CA ARG A 265 -33.34 30.90 1.39
C ARG A 265 -34.41 31.36 0.41
N ARG A 266 -35.25 32.32 0.81
CA ARG A 266 -36.28 32.93 -0.07
C ARG A 266 -35.64 33.61 -1.28
N LYS A 267 -34.62 34.46 -1.06
CA LYS A 267 -33.92 35.19 -2.13
C LYS A 267 -33.12 34.26 -3.05
N VAL A 268 -32.44 33.26 -2.49
CA VAL A 268 -31.70 32.25 -3.28
C VAL A 268 -32.64 31.43 -4.15
N SER A 269 -33.79 31.03 -3.61
CA SER A 269 -34.81 30.32 -4.40
C SER A 269 -35.30 31.19 -5.55
N GLN A 270 -35.60 32.48 -5.33
CA GLN A 270 -36.04 33.40 -6.39
C GLN A 270 -35.00 33.60 -7.50
N ALA A 271 -33.70 33.61 -7.17
CA ALA A 271 -32.63 33.72 -8.16
C ALA A 271 -32.48 32.46 -9.02
N LEU A 272 -32.68 31.27 -8.44
CA LEU A 272 -32.62 29.99 -9.14
C LEU A 272 -33.78 29.75 -10.11
N TRP A 273 -34.92 30.42 -9.94
CA TRP A 273 -36.07 30.35 -10.87
C TRP A 273 -36.05 31.44 -11.96
N ALA A 274 -35.09 32.37 -11.91
CA ALA A 274 -35.01 33.51 -12.82
C ALA A 274 -33.83 33.45 -13.83
N GLY A 275 -33.02 32.38 -13.78
CA GLY A 275 -31.95 32.09 -14.75
C GLY A 275 -32.23 30.80 -15.50
#